data_AF-A0A941PP19-F1
#
_entry.id   AF-A0A941PP19-F1
#
_cell.length_a   1.000
_cell.length_b   1.000
_cell.length_c   1.000
_cell.angle_alpha   90.00
_cell.angle_beta   90.00
_cell.angle_gamma   90.00
#
_symmetry.space_group_name_H-M   'P 1'
#
loop_
_entity.id
_entity.type
_entity.pdbx_description
1 polymer ?
#
loop_
_entity_poly.entity_id
_entity_poly.type
_entity_poly.pdbx_seq_one_letter_code
_entity_poly.pdbx_strand_id
1 'polypeptide(L)'
;GAYGIRIENLQVVTPASDIQGGERPMLGFETLTLVPIARELIVKQMLSKEERGWVDDYHARVCAIIGAQLEGDAKAWLEAATAPL
;
A
#
# COMPACT_ATOMS: atom_id res chain seq x y z
N GLY A 1 11.24 -22.94 16.85
CA GLY A 1 11.17 -21.97 15.72
C GLY A 1 11.11 -20.56 16.28
N ALA A 2 11.46 -19.54 15.48
CA ALA A 2 11.50 -18.13 15.91
C ALA A 2 10.21 -17.35 15.56
N TYR A 3 9.97 -17.03 14.29
CA TYR A 3 8.78 -16.31 13.83
C TYR A 3 8.53 -16.51 12.33
N GLY A 4 7.37 -16.06 11.83
CA GLY A 4 6.99 -16.05 10.41
C GLY A 4 6.27 -14.75 10.04
N ILE A 5 6.43 -14.30 8.79
CA ILE A 5 5.91 -13.02 8.29
C ILE A 5 5.17 -13.28 6.98
N ARG A 6 3.98 -12.72 6.84
CA ARG A 6 3.20 -12.69 5.59
C ARG A 6 2.52 -11.33 5.46
N ILE A 7 2.63 -10.73 4.28
CA ILE A 7 1.90 -9.50 3.89
C ILE A 7 0.93 -9.92 2.79
N GLU A 8 -0.35 -9.64 2.97
CA GLU A 8 -1.42 -10.18 2.12
C GLU A 8 -2.48 -9.12 1.89
N ASN A 9 -2.73 -8.81 0.62
CA ASN A 9 -3.78 -7.91 0.16
C ASN A 9 -4.66 -8.64 -0.86
N LEU A 10 -5.97 -8.41 -0.82
CA LEU A 10 -6.87 -8.76 -1.90
C LEU A 10 -6.71 -7.75 -3.03
N GLN A 11 -6.64 -8.26 -4.26
CA GLN A 11 -6.52 -7.46 -5.48
C GLN A 11 -7.54 -7.90 -6.51
N VAL A 12 -7.98 -6.96 -7.34
CA VAL A 12 -8.83 -7.23 -8.50
C VAL A 12 -8.02 -7.04 -9.78
N VAL A 13 -8.26 -7.91 -10.76
CA VAL A 13 -7.66 -7.79 -12.10
C VAL A 13 -8.35 -6.64 -12.82
N THR A 14 -7.56 -5.67 -13.30
CA THR A 14 -8.06 -4.52 -14.07
C THR A 14 -8.09 -4.85 -15.56
N PRO A 15 -8.97 -4.18 -16.36
CA PRO A 15 -8.93 -4.27 -17.81
C PRO A 15 -7.54 -3.98 -18.37
N ALA A 16 -7.24 -4.57 -19.53
CA ALA A 16 -5.95 -4.39 -20.15
C ALA A 16 -5.74 -2.94 -20.62
N SER A 17 -4.56 -2.38 -20.37
CA SER A 17 -4.16 -1.05 -20.82
C SER A 17 -2.78 -1.08 -21.48
N ASP A 18 -2.51 -0.11 -22.33
CA ASP A 18 -1.19 0.05 -22.93
C ASP A 18 -0.15 0.36 -21.84
N ILE A 19 0.96 -0.37 -21.86
CA ILE A 19 2.09 -0.20 -20.96
C ILE A 19 3.27 0.33 -21.76
N GLN A 20 3.99 1.31 -21.23
CA GLN A 20 5.19 1.86 -21.88
C GLN A 20 6.22 0.75 -22.12
N GLY A 21 6.62 0.56 -23.39
CA GLY A 21 7.54 -0.51 -23.80
C GLY A 21 6.88 -1.89 -23.96
N GLY A 22 5.56 -1.98 -23.77
CA GLY A 22 4.79 -3.20 -24.02
C GLY A 22 4.41 -3.35 -25.49
N GLU A 23 4.38 -4.59 -25.97
CA GLU A 23 3.97 -4.94 -27.35
C GLU A 23 2.44 -5.00 -27.52
N ARG A 24 1.69 -5.06 -26.41
CA ARG A 24 0.22 -5.14 -26.40
C ARG A 24 -0.34 -4.64 -25.06
N PRO A 25 -1.65 -4.35 -24.98
CA PRO A 25 -2.32 -4.06 -23.72
C PRO A 25 -2.16 -5.23 -22.72
N MET A 26 -1.87 -4.90 -21.46
CA MET A 26 -1.67 -5.88 -20.38
C MET A 26 -2.66 -5.66 -19.25
N LEU A 27 -3.14 -6.76 -18.66
CA LEU A 27 -3.93 -6.73 -17.44
C LEU A 27 -3.10 -6.18 -16.28
N GLY A 28 -3.76 -5.53 -15.32
CA GLY A 28 -3.14 -4.99 -14.11
C GLY A 28 -3.85 -5.45 -12.85
N PHE A 29 -3.43 -4.90 -11.72
CA PHE A 29 -4.05 -5.12 -10.42
C PHE A 29 -4.44 -3.80 -9.77
N GLU A 30 -5.63 -3.77 -9.17
CA GLU A 30 -6.01 -2.76 -8.20
C GLU A 30 -6.12 -3.41 -6.82
N THR A 31 -5.48 -2.81 -5.82
CA THR A 31 -5.57 -3.26 -4.44
C THR A 31 -6.93 -2.88 -3.82
N LEU A 32 -7.63 -3.87 -3.27
CA LEU A 32 -8.89 -3.70 -2.55
C LEU A 32 -8.69 -3.58 -1.03
N THR A 33 -7.73 -4.32 -0.47
CA THR A 33 -7.41 -4.21 0.96
C THR A 33 -6.78 -2.86 1.28
N LEU A 34 -7.39 -2.11 2.19
CA LEU A 34 -6.91 -0.80 2.64
C LEU A 34 -6.55 -0.85 4.12
N VAL A 35 -5.37 -1.38 4.44
CA VAL A 35 -4.85 -1.52 5.80
C VAL A 35 -3.37 -1.09 5.80
N PRO A 36 -2.89 -0.29 6.78
CA PRO A 36 -1.49 0.10 6.82
C PRO A 36 -0.54 -1.10 6.89
N ILE A 37 0.57 -1.02 6.17
CA ILE A 37 1.71 -1.94 6.32
C ILE A 37 2.57 -1.43 7.48
N ALA A 38 2.97 -2.30 8.40
CA ALA A 38 3.78 -1.95 9.58
C ALA A 38 5.11 -1.30 9.18
N ARG A 39 5.22 0.02 9.36
CA ARG A 39 6.34 0.86 8.90
C ARG A 39 7.63 0.55 9.64
N GLU A 40 7.53 0.22 10.92
CA GLU A 40 8.63 -0.11 11.81
C GLU A 40 9.36 -1.41 11.44
N LEU A 41 8.71 -2.28 10.64
CA LEU A 41 9.30 -3.52 10.14
C LEU A 41 9.96 -3.36 8.76
N ILE A 42 9.92 -2.17 8.17
CA ILE A 42 10.46 -1.90 6.84
C ILE A 42 11.88 -1.31 6.95
N VAL A 43 12.85 -2.04 6.43
CA VAL A 43 14.23 -1.53 6.26
C VAL A 43 14.29 -0.68 5.00
N LYS A 44 14.08 0.64 5.15
CA LYS A 44 13.94 1.60 4.03
C LYS A 44 15.11 1.58 3.03
N GLN A 45 16.31 1.24 3.48
CA GLN A 45 17.51 1.17 2.65
C GLN A 45 17.49 0.00 1.66
N MET A 46 16.62 -0.99 1.87
CA MET A 46 16.43 -2.11 0.96
C MET A 46 15.39 -1.82 -0.14
N LEU A 47 14.69 -0.69 -0.07
CA LEU A 47 13.70 -0.28 -1.06
C LEU A 47 14.32 0.64 -2.10
N SER A 48 13.93 0.45 -3.35
CA SER A 48 14.08 1.46 -4.40
C SER A 48 13.24 2.71 -4.08
N LYS A 49 13.49 3.79 -4.82
CA LYS A 49 12.70 5.02 -4.67
C LYS A 49 11.25 4.78 -5.05
N GLU A 50 11.03 3.97 -6.08
CA GLU A 50 9.74 3.59 -6.61
C GLU A 50 8.95 2.73 -5.61
N GLU A 51 9.58 1.76 -4.97
CA GLU A 51 8.95 0.93 -3.94
C GLU A 51 8.60 1.75 -2.68
N ARG A 52 9.48 2.67 -2.27
CA ARG A 52 9.17 3.58 -1.16
C ARG A 52 7.99 4.49 -1.50
N GLY A 53 8.01 5.09 -2.69
CA GLY A 53 6.91 5.90 -3.18
C GLY A 53 5.59 5.12 -3.24
N TRP A 54 5.64 3.85 -3.68
CA TRP A 54 4.47 2.99 -3.70
C TRP A 54 3.87 2.76 -2.30
N VAL A 55 4.69 2.56 -1.27
CA VAL A 55 4.18 2.41 0.11
C VAL A 55 3.57 3.71 0.60
N ASP A 56 4.21 4.85 0.33
CA ASP A 56 3.71 6.17 0.73
C ASP A 56 2.36 6.50 0.05
N ASP A 57 2.25 6.24 -1.25
CA ASP A 57 1.01 6.44 -2.01
C ASP A 57 -0.10 5.49 -1.54
N TYR A 58 0.25 4.22 -1.25
CA TYR A 58 -0.69 3.26 -0.69
C TYR A 58 -1.19 3.71 0.69
N HIS A 59 -0.30 4.15 1.58
CA HIS A 59 -0.67 4.65 2.92
C HIS A 59 -1.49 5.94 2.84
N ALA A 60 -1.16 6.85 1.94
CA ALA A 60 -1.96 8.05 1.69
C ALA A 60 -3.40 7.69 1.25
N ARG A 61 -3.55 6.71 0.34
CA ARG A 61 -4.87 6.19 -0.07
C ARG A 61 -5.63 5.55 1.09
N VAL A 62 -4.95 4.75 1.92
CA VAL A 62 -5.53 4.15 3.13
C VAL A 62 -6.05 5.24 4.08
N CYS A 63 -5.21 6.24 4.38
CA CYS A 63 -5.59 7.34 5.26
C CYS A 63 -6.76 8.15 4.71
N ALA A 64 -6.77 8.45 3.41
CA ALA A 64 -7.82 9.22 2.77
C ALA A 64 -9.19 8.51 2.82
N ILE A 65 -9.22 7.21 2.52
CA ILE A 65 -10.48 6.45 2.42
C ILE A 65 -10.96 5.98 3.79
N ILE A 66 -10.08 5.37 4.57
CA ILE A 66 -10.44 4.77 5.86
C ILE A 66 -10.48 5.84 6.95
N GLY A 67 -9.56 6.80 6.95
CA GLY A 67 -9.53 7.88 7.94
C GLY A 67 -10.73 8.82 7.86
N ALA A 68 -11.38 8.93 6.70
CA ALA A 68 -12.64 9.67 6.55
C ALA A 68 -13.83 9.00 7.28
N GLN A 69 -13.70 7.71 7.64
CA GLN A 69 -14.72 6.91 8.32
C GLN A 69 -14.41 6.72 9.82
N LEU A 70 -13.30 7.29 10.31
CA LEU A 70 -12.84 7.15 11.69
C LEU A 70 -12.83 8.50 12.40
N GLU A 71 -12.90 8.43 13.73
CA GLU A 71 -12.81 9.58 14.63
C GLU A 71 -11.96 9.23 15.86
N GLY A 72 -11.57 10.25 16.62
CA GLY A 72 -10.83 10.10 17.88
C GLY A 72 -9.53 9.29 17.75
N ASP A 73 -9.27 8.45 18.74
CA ASP A 73 -8.02 7.69 18.87
C ASP A 73 -7.75 6.76 17.68
N ALA A 74 -8.80 6.18 17.09
CA ALA A 74 -8.66 5.29 15.93
C ALA A 74 -8.15 6.06 14.70
N LYS A 75 -8.65 7.28 14.47
CA LYS A 75 -8.19 8.13 13.38
C LYS A 75 -6.75 8.60 13.61
N ALA A 76 -6.45 9.07 14.82
CA ALA A 76 -5.09 9.49 15.18
C ALA A 76 -4.07 8.36 15.03
N TRP A 77 -4.45 7.13 15.41
CA TRP A 77 -3.63 5.94 15.18
C TRP A 77 -3.43 5.67 13.68
N LEU A 78 -4.49 5.74 12.87
CA LEU A 78 -4.37 5.50 11.44
C LEU A 78 -3.45 6.52 10.76
N GLU A 79 -3.59 7.81 11.08
CA GLU A 79 -2.74 8.88 10.57
C GLU A 79 -1.25 8.64 10.91
N ALA A 80 -0.97 8.19 12.15
CA ALA A 80 0.40 7.82 12.54
C ALA A 80 0.90 6.56 11.80
N ALA A 81 0.06 5.53 11.66
CA ALA A 81 0.39 4.27 10.99
C ALA A 81 0.61 4.44 9.48
N THR A 82 0.07 5.51 8.88
CA THR A 82 0.13 5.81 7.44
C THR A 82 1.04 6.99 7.09
N ALA A 83 1.81 7.53 8.04
CA ALA A 83 2.73 8.61 7.71
C ALA A 83 3.84 8.10 6.74
N PRO A 84 4.44 8.97 5.91
CA PRO A 84 5.45 8.54 4.94
C PRO A 84 6.63 7.79 5.56
N LEU A 85 7.14 6.78 4.86
CA LEU A 85 8.42 6.12 5.17
C LEU A 85 9.56 7.11 4.99
#